data_AF-W6A9L0-F1
#
_entry.id   AF-W6A9L0-F1
#
_cell.length_a   1.000
_cell.length_b   1.000
_cell.length_c   1.000
_cell.angle_alpha   90.00
_cell.angle_beta   90.00
_cell.angle_gamma   90.00
#
_symmetry.space_group_name_H-M   'P 1'
#
loop_
_entity.id
_entity.type
_entity.pdbx_description
1 polymer ?
#
loop_
_entity_poly.entity_id
_entity_poly.type
_entity_poly.pdbx_seq_one_letter_code
_entity_poly.pdbx_strand_id
1 'polypeptide(L)'
;MKKILSILGSISLLTSSTISVVSCQEPVKPEEKLEFNKENVSNFFEENKEFNYEGDFIFISDPEGIDNADFNVFNSTTDIIESLFLKTVVREMSKTIDLGTQDFIWVESILGTPNLKKSLGTDKYPSYDKSYTFIFDEVLIENTATNERMVFNDFKFNFRQTNEIISDKVEEKEIENLFNYWLGGINSEPNDRFNWAKGGNGSFHEVADTLENGSLDDSKKEIKSGIEKLSNREIIEGYSGTPIFEKYRFTVEIEDVKLLPNKSEKLVFANINGVATFPNINNGQKANFSGNWAFWKKRVSK
;
A
#
# COMPACT_ATOMS: atom_id res chain seq x y z
N MET A 1 -12.63 -28.75 -33.27
CA MET A 1 -11.24 -28.70 -33.76
C MET A 1 -11.14 -27.78 -34.98
N LYS A 2 -10.85 -26.50 -34.74
CA LYS A 2 -10.43 -25.54 -35.77
C LYS A 2 -9.08 -24.99 -35.31
N LYS A 3 -8.13 -25.01 -36.24
CA LYS A 3 -6.68 -24.93 -36.03
C LYS A 3 -6.25 -23.49 -35.78
N ILE A 4 -5.53 -23.26 -34.68
CA ILE A 4 -4.75 -22.04 -34.45
C ILE A 4 -3.53 -22.10 -35.38
N LEU A 5 -3.47 -21.21 -36.37
CA LEU A 5 -2.33 -21.05 -37.26
C LEU A 5 -1.36 -20.02 -36.67
N SER A 6 -0.17 -20.51 -36.34
CA SER A 6 1.16 -19.92 -36.56
C SER A 6 1.32 -18.39 -36.45
N ILE A 7 1.95 -17.95 -35.36
CA ILE A 7 2.87 -16.81 -35.39
C ILE A 7 4.18 -17.28 -34.74
N LEU A 8 5.05 -17.83 -35.58
CA LEU A 8 6.48 -17.93 -35.36
C LEU A 8 7.12 -17.31 -36.61
N GLY A 9 7.77 -16.17 -36.40
CA GLY A 9 8.39 -15.39 -37.46
C GLY A 9 9.51 -14.51 -36.91
N SER A 10 10.50 -15.17 -36.29
CA SER A 10 11.93 -14.86 -36.34
C SER A 10 12.41 -13.40 -36.30
N ILE A 11 13.10 -13.10 -35.21
CA ILE A 11 14.14 -12.08 -35.05
C ILE A 11 15.26 -12.29 -36.09
N SER A 12 15.66 -11.25 -36.84
CA SER A 12 17.08 -10.82 -36.99
C SER A 12 17.25 -9.52 -37.81
N LEU A 13 17.63 -8.46 -37.08
CA LEU A 13 18.69 -7.45 -37.29
C LEU A 13 18.89 -6.71 -38.64
N LEU A 14 18.79 -5.37 -38.50
CA LEU A 14 19.66 -4.29 -39.02
C LEU A 14 19.96 -4.24 -40.53
N THR A 15 19.25 -3.34 -41.22
CA THR A 15 19.89 -2.36 -42.12
C THR A 15 19.15 -1.03 -42.02
N SER A 16 19.91 0.05 -41.84
CA SER A 16 19.42 1.42 -41.81
C SER A 16 19.04 1.88 -43.22
N SER A 17 17.76 2.20 -43.42
CA SER A 17 17.34 3.12 -44.48
C SER A 17 16.21 3.97 -43.93
N THR A 18 16.49 5.26 -43.80
CA THR A 18 15.51 6.30 -43.46
C THR A 18 14.47 6.38 -44.56
N ILE A 19 13.40 5.60 -44.42
CA ILE A 19 12.16 5.85 -45.13
C ILE A 19 11.26 6.56 -44.14
N SER A 20 11.07 7.86 -44.36
CA SER A 20 10.06 8.67 -43.68
C SER A 20 8.67 8.17 -44.06
N VAL A 21 8.23 7.08 -43.44
CA VAL A 21 6.82 6.73 -43.40
C VAL A 21 6.20 7.65 -42.36
N VAL A 22 5.55 8.71 -42.84
CA VAL A 22 4.55 9.41 -42.04
C VAL A 22 3.42 8.40 -41.82
N SER A 23 3.58 7.58 -40.79
CA SER A 23 2.46 6.89 -40.17
C SER A 23 1.60 7.99 -39.58
N CYS A 24 0.46 8.27 -40.21
CA CYS A 24 -0.68 8.78 -39.46
C CYS A 24 -0.97 7.72 -38.40
N GLN A 25 -0.31 7.83 -37.24
CA GLN A 25 -0.80 7.20 -36.03
C GLN A 25 -2.17 7.82 -35.82
N GLU A 26 -3.21 7.11 -36.27
CA GLU A 26 -4.51 7.23 -35.64
C GLU A 26 -4.24 7.21 -34.13
N PRO A 27 -4.72 8.20 -33.36
CA PRO A 27 -4.58 8.14 -31.92
C PRO A 27 -5.11 6.78 -31.50
N VAL A 28 -4.22 5.95 -30.94
CA VAL A 28 -4.57 4.62 -30.43
C VAL A 28 -5.81 4.84 -29.58
N LYS A 29 -6.96 4.36 -30.05
CA LYS A 29 -8.19 4.46 -29.27
C LYS A 29 -7.87 3.79 -27.94
N PRO A 30 -8.09 4.45 -26.80
CA PRO A 30 -7.95 3.78 -25.53
C PRO A 30 -8.82 2.52 -25.59
N GLU A 31 -8.22 1.35 -25.36
CA GLU A 31 -9.00 0.12 -25.24
C GLU A 31 -10.04 0.34 -24.15
N GLU A 32 -11.28 -0.03 -24.44
CA GLU A 32 -12.37 0.09 -23.48
C GLU A 32 -12.07 -0.83 -22.30
N LYS A 33 -11.95 -0.26 -21.10
CA LYS A 33 -11.70 -1.04 -19.89
C LYS A 33 -12.92 -1.90 -19.56
N LEU A 34 -12.67 -3.10 -19.07
CA LEU A 34 -13.70 -4.01 -18.60
C LEU A 34 -14.35 -3.49 -17.32
N GLU A 35 -15.62 -3.81 -17.10
CA GLU A 35 -16.33 -3.46 -15.86
C GLU A 35 -15.69 -4.15 -14.64
N PHE A 36 -15.60 -3.45 -13.51
CA PHE A 36 -15.23 -4.07 -12.23
C PHE A 36 -16.34 -5.00 -11.72
N ASN A 37 -16.18 -6.29 -11.97
CA ASN A 37 -17.06 -7.35 -11.48
C ASN A 37 -16.27 -8.63 -11.19
N LYS A 38 -16.91 -9.61 -10.56
CA LYS A 38 -16.26 -10.86 -10.13
C LYS A 38 -15.62 -11.64 -11.27
N GLU A 39 -16.23 -11.67 -12.45
CA GLU A 39 -15.70 -12.41 -13.60
C GLU A 39 -14.41 -11.76 -14.11
N ASN A 40 -14.43 -10.45 -14.36
CA ASN A 40 -13.29 -9.72 -14.88
C ASN A 40 -12.12 -9.69 -13.89
N VAL A 41 -12.39 -9.52 -12.59
CA VAL A 41 -11.37 -9.55 -11.54
C VAL A 41 -10.77 -10.97 -11.42
N SER A 42 -11.60 -12.03 -11.52
CA SER A 42 -11.10 -13.41 -11.53
C SER A 42 -10.17 -13.66 -12.71
N ASN A 43 -10.60 -13.28 -13.93
CA ASN A 43 -9.80 -13.42 -15.13
C ASN A 43 -8.46 -12.66 -15.01
N PHE A 44 -8.49 -11.44 -14.46
CA PHE A 44 -7.26 -10.68 -14.20
C PHE A 44 -6.26 -11.46 -13.34
N PHE A 45 -6.69 -12.03 -12.21
CA PHE A 45 -5.80 -12.79 -11.31
C PHE A 45 -5.45 -14.19 -11.82
N GLU A 46 -6.20 -14.76 -12.76
CA GLU A 46 -5.82 -15.98 -13.47
C GLU A 46 -4.69 -15.71 -14.47
N GLU A 47 -4.75 -14.58 -15.18
CA GLU A 47 -3.74 -14.18 -16.15
C GLU A 47 -2.49 -13.57 -15.50
N ASN A 48 -2.63 -12.96 -14.31
CA ASN A 48 -1.57 -12.23 -13.62
C ASN A 48 -1.26 -12.87 -12.26
N LYS A 49 -0.25 -13.75 -12.24
CA LYS A 49 0.27 -14.40 -11.02
C LYS A 49 1.58 -13.82 -10.51
N GLU A 50 2.21 -12.95 -11.29
CA GLU A 50 3.53 -12.40 -11.01
C GLU A 50 3.53 -10.89 -11.23
N PHE A 51 3.92 -10.16 -10.18
CA PHE A 51 3.95 -8.71 -10.16
C PHE A 51 5.38 -8.26 -9.88
N ASN A 52 5.78 -7.12 -10.47
CA ASN A 52 7.13 -6.61 -10.38
C ASN A 52 7.14 -5.18 -9.86
N TYR A 53 8.07 -4.89 -8.97
CA TYR A 53 8.40 -3.55 -8.51
C TYR A 53 9.90 -3.33 -8.58
N GLU A 54 10.29 -2.27 -9.28
CA GLU A 54 11.65 -1.76 -9.33
C GLU A 54 11.57 -0.23 -9.14
N GLY A 55 12.16 0.28 -8.06
CA GLY A 55 12.11 1.72 -7.77
C GLY A 55 12.72 2.09 -6.42
N ASP A 56 12.72 3.38 -6.14
CA ASP A 56 13.18 3.94 -4.87
C ASP A 56 12.23 3.50 -3.76
N PHE A 57 12.77 3.13 -2.60
CA PHE A 57 11.97 2.56 -1.54
C PHE A 57 12.55 2.83 -0.15
N ILE A 58 11.87 2.50 0.94
CA ILE A 58 12.16 3.07 2.26
C ILE A 58 13.20 2.32 3.10
N PHE A 59 13.82 1.25 2.59
CA PHE A 59 14.78 0.47 3.38
C PHE A 59 16.16 1.15 3.39
N ILE A 60 16.59 1.58 4.58
CA ILE A 60 17.88 2.21 4.83
C ILE A 60 18.99 1.13 4.81
N SER A 61 20.10 1.42 4.16
CA SER A 61 21.24 0.49 3.99
C SER A 61 22.20 0.49 5.18
N ASP A 62 22.32 1.61 5.90
CA ASP A 62 23.18 1.78 7.08
C ASP A 62 22.37 2.34 8.28
N PRO A 63 21.38 1.59 8.81
CA PRO A 63 20.53 2.10 9.88
C PRO A 63 21.35 2.59 11.09
N GLU A 64 21.25 3.88 11.40
CA GLU A 64 21.79 4.44 12.63
C GLU A 64 20.87 4.11 13.80
N GLY A 65 21.45 3.57 14.88
CA GLY A 65 20.68 3.02 16.01
C GLY A 65 20.61 1.50 15.92
N ILE A 66 21.45 0.84 16.70
CA ILE A 66 21.52 -0.62 16.79
C ILE A 66 20.23 -1.13 17.46
N ASP A 67 19.40 -1.83 16.68
CA ASP A 67 19.30 -3.29 16.75
C ASP A 67 19.13 -3.91 18.16
N ASN A 68 18.41 -3.24 19.07
CA ASN A 68 17.98 -3.85 20.34
C ASN A 68 16.85 -4.86 20.05
N ALA A 69 17.26 -6.07 19.68
CA ALA A 69 16.64 -7.40 19.78
C ALA A 69 15.13 -7.65 19.57
N ASP A 70 14.20 -6.71 19.79
CA ASP A 70 12.76 -7.01 19.91
C ASP A 70 11.85 -6.01 19.18
N PHE A 71 12.37 -5.16 18.31
CA PHE A 71 11.49 -4.48 17.36
C PHE A 71 10.99 -5.50 16.35
N ASN A 72 9.67 -5.59 16.14
CA ASN A 72 9.11 -6.55 15.19
C ASN A 72 9.29 -6.06 13.74
N VAL A 73 10.55 -5.96 13.31
CA VAL A 73 10.98 -5.57 11.97
C VAL A 73 10.28 -6.38 10.90
N PHE A 74 10.00 -7.66 11.17
CA PHE A 74 9.27 -8.51 10.23
C PHE A 74 7.83 -8.05 10.01
N ASN A 75 7.09 -7.66 11.05
CA ASN A 75 5.73 -7.12 10.88
C ASN A 75 5.74 -5.83 10.08
N SER A 76 6.58 -4.88 10.45
CA SER A 76 6.69 -3.61 9.72
C SER A 76 7.11 -3.83 8.26
N THR A 77 8.05 -4.75 8.02
CA THR A 77 8.47 -5.14 6.66
C THR A 77 7.32 -5.79 5.91
N THR A 78 6.56 -6.70 6.54
CA THR A 78 5.35 -7.29 5.98
C THR A 78 4.36 -6.20 5.56
N ASP A 79 3.97 -5.30 6.47
CA ASP A 79 2.98 -4.24 6.19
C ASP A 79 3.37 -3.39 4.98
N ILE A 80 4.65 -3.03 4.89
CA ILE A 80 5.21 -2.22 3.80
C ILE A 80 5.18 -2.99 2.48
N ILE A 81 5.62 -4.25 2.48
CA ILE A 81 5.67 -5.08 1.27
C ILE A 81 4.25 -5.45 0.79
N GLU A 82 3.34 -5.75 1.71
CA GLU A 82 1.91 -5.97 1.42
C GLU A 82 1.29 -4.73 0.79
N SER A 83 1.48 -3.55 1.40
CA SER A 83 0.97 -2.29 0.88
C SER A 83 1.50 -1.99 -0.53
N LEU A 84 2.80 -2.23 -0.75
CA LEU A 84 3.43 -2.04 -2.05
C LEU A 84 2.88 -3.00 -3.12
N PHE A 85 2.72 -4.26 -2.74
CA PHE A 85 2.14 -5.29 -3.60
C PHE A 85 0.70 -4.93 -3.97
N LEU A 86 -0.14 -4.56 -3.00
CA LEU A 86 -1.52 -4.15 -3.24
C LEU A 86 -1.64 -2.93 -4.15
N LYS A 87 -0.80 -1.90 -3.95
CA LYS A 87 -0.74 -0.75 -4.86
C LYS A 87 -0.32 -1.17 -6.28
N THR A 88 0.61 -2.12 -6.39
CA THR A 88 1.03 -2.66 -7.70
C THR A 88 -0.12 -3.42 -8.37
N VAL A 89 -0.81 -4.29 -7.65
CA VAL A 89 -1.97 -5.04 -8.14
C VAL A 89 -3.06 -4.09 -8.63
N VAL A 90 -3.45 -3.09 -7.82
CA VAL A 90 -4.49 -2.12 -8.20
C VAL A 90 -4.08 -1.29 -9.41
N ARG A 91 -2.82 -0.87 -9.48
CA ARG A 91 -2.30 -0.16 -10.66
C ARG A 91 -2.38 -1.01 -11.92
N GLU A 92 -1.92 -2.26 -11.87
CA GLU A 92 -1.98 -3.17 -13.02
C GLU A 92 -3.42 -3.51 -13.41
N MET A 93 -4.28 -3.79 -12.43
CA MET A 93 -5.71 -4.04 -12.64
C MET A 93 -6.39 -2.84 -13.29
N SER A 94 -6.04 -1.61 -12.89
CA SER A 94 -6.62 -0.38 -13.45
C SER A 94 -6.30 -0.17 -14.94
N LYS A 95 -5.31 -0.88 -15.51
CA LYS A 95 -4.98 -0.78 -16.93
C LYS A 95 -6.04 -1.48 -17.80
N THR A 96 -6.68 -2.53 -17.27
CA THR A 96 -7.62 -3.37 -18.02
C THR A 96 -9.05 -3.30 -17.49
N ILE A 97 -9.23 -2.98 -16.20
CA ILE A 97 -10.53 -2.90 -15.52
C ILE A 97 -10.80 -1.46 -15.08
N ASP A 98 -12.02 -0.98 -15.30
CA ASP A 98 -12.48 0.31 -14.79
C ASP A 98 -12.80 0.20 -13.29
N LEU A 99 -11.95 0.81 -12.47
CA LEU A 99 -12.07 0.84 -11.03
C LEU A 99 -12.96 2.01 -10.52
N GLY A 100 -13.70 2.69 -11.41
CA GLY A 100 -14.59 3.81 -11.10
C GLY A 100 -15.87 3.43 -10.33
N THR A 101 -15.75 2.69 -9.23
CA THR A 101 -16.87 2.33 -8.36
C THR A 101 -17.24 3.44 -7.37
N GLN A 102 -18.52 3.46 -6.96
CA GLN A 102 -19.01 4.33 -5.90
C GLN A 102 -18.69 3.77 -4.50
N ASP A 103 -18.50 2.46 -4.40
CA ASP A 103 -18.23 1.76 -3.16
C ASP A 103 -16.74 1.71 -2.86
N PHE A 104 -16.41 1.67 -1.58
CA PHE A 104 -15.05 1.42 -1.12
C PHE A 104 -14.74 -0.08 -1.23
N ILE A 105 -13.72 -0.41 -2.02
CA ILE A 105 -13.17 -1.76 -2.20
C ILE A 105 -11.93 -1.99 -1.36
N TRP A 106 -12.06 -2.87 -0.37
CA TRP A 106 -10.95 -3.22 0.50
C TRP A 106 -10.14 -4.26 -0.24
N VAL A 107 -8.84 -4.01 -0.42
CA VAL A 107 -7.93 -5.10 -0.76
C VAL A 107 -7.00 -5.33 0.41
N GLU A 108 -6.84 -6.60 0.74
CA GLU A 108 -5.91 -7.12 1.73
C GLU A 108 -5.05 -8.16 1.03
N SER A 109 -3.79 -8.25 1.45
CA SER A 109 -2.90 -9.31 1.04
C SER A 109 -2.28 -9.94 2.26
N ILE A 110 -1.98 -11.23 2.19
CA ILE A 110 -1.34 -11.97 3.28
C ILE A 110 0.03 -12.43 2.82
N LEU A 111 1.08 -11.86 3.40
CA LEU A 111 2.46 -12.32 3.32
C LEU A 111 2.83 -12.92 4.68
N GLY A 112 2.61 -14.23 4.83
CA GLY A 112 2.93 -14.91 6.08
C GLY A 112 4.41 -14.72 6.47
N THR A 113 4.67 -14.49 7.77
CA THR A 113 6.04 -14.34 8.29
C THR A 113 7.01 -15.46 7.85
N PRO A 114 6.60 -16.75 7.76
CA PRO A 114 7.47 -17.79 7.21
C PRO A 114 7.90 -17.55 5.76
N ASN A 115 6.97 -17.09 4.90
CA ASN A 115 7.25 -16.76 3.51
C ASN A 115 8.16 -15.53 3.41
N LEU A 116 7.89 -14.47 4.19
CA LEU A 116 8.77 -13.31 4.27
C LEU A 116 10.21 -13.71 4.64
N LYS A 117 10.38 -14.46 5.74
CA LYS A 117 11.70 -14.91 6.20
C LYS A 117 12.41 -15.77 5.15
N LYS A 118 11.68 -16.66 4.48
CA LYS A 118 12.22 -17.49 3.40
C LYS A 118 12.72 -16.63 2.23
N SER A 119 11.96 -15.62 1.83
CA SER A 119 12.32 -14.69 0.75
C SER A 119 13.51 -13.81 1.09
N LEU A 120 13.62 -13.35 2.34
CA LEU A 120 14.74 -12.54 2.82
C LEU A 120 16.03 -13.35 3.05
N GLY A 121 15.90 -14.64 3.39
CA GLY A 121 17.03 -15.51 3.70
C GLY A 121 17.70 -15.08 5.00
N THR A 122 18.94 -14.58 4.89
CA THR A 122 19.71 -14.07 6.04
C THR A 122 19.42 -12.62 6.38
N ASP A 123 18.73 -11.90 5.50
CA ASP A 123 18.48 -10.47 5.68
C ASP A 123 17.31 -10.25 6.64
N LYS A 124 17.34 -9.14 7.39
CA LYS A 124 16.22 -8.75 8.27
C LYS A 124 15.11 -8.01 7.51
N TYR A 125 15.47 -7.31 6.45
CA TYR A 125 14.60 -6.55 5.56
C TYR A 125 15.31 -6.43 4.19
N PRO A 126 14.61 -6.01 3.11
CA PRO A 126 15.20 -5.89 1.79
C PRO A 126 16.37 -4.90 1.74
N SER A 127 17.46 -5.31 1.12
CA SER A 127 18.68 -4.52 0.93
C SER A 127 18.73 -3.91 -0.47
N TYR A 128 19.42 -2.79 -0.59
CA TYR A 128 19.72 -2.16 -1.87
C TYR A 128 20.45 -3.12 -2.84
N ASP A 129 20.13 -3.00 -4.13
CA ASP A 129 20.69 -3.77 -5.26
C ASP A 129 20.54 -5.29 -5.18
N LYS A 130 19.70 -5.79 -4.27
CA LYS A 130 19.30 -7.19 -4.19
C LYS A 130 17.84 -7.35 -4.63
N SER A 131 17.58 -8.38 -5.42
CA SER A 131 16.24 -8.77 -5.83
C SER A 131 15.67 -9.80 -4.86
N TYR A 132 14.41 -9.61 -4.49
CA TYR A 132 13.66 -10.50 -3.62
C TYR A 132 12.40 -10.96 -4.33
N THR A 133 12.01 -12.23 -4.17
CA THR A 133 10.72 -12.75 -4.63
C THR A 133 9.90 -13.13 -3.41
N PHE A 134 8.88 -12.34 -3.11
CA PHE A 134 7.92 -12.62 -2.04
C PHE A 134 6.78 -13.48 -2.58
N ILE A 135 6.39 -14.48 -1.80
CA ILE A 135 5.26 -15.36 -2.11
C ILE A 135 4.12 -14.98 -1.17
N PHE A 136 3.04 -14.50 -1.76
CA PHE A 136 1.83 -14.11 -1.04
C PHE A 136 0.86 -15.28 -1.03
N ASP A 137 0.33 -15.55 0.15
CA ASP A 137 -0.60 -16.65 0.39
C ASP A 137 -1.99 -16.28 -0.17
N GLU A 138 -2.42 -15.03 0.03
CA GLU A 138 -3.77 -14.59 -0.30
C GLU A 138 -3.80 -13.12 -0.77
N VAL A 139 -4.72 -12.82 -1.68
CA VAL A 139 -5.27 -11.49 -1.95
C VAL A 139 -6.78 -11.56 -1.78
N LEU A 140 -7.31 -10.79 -0.83
CA LEU A 140 -8.74 -10.64 -0.57
C LEU A 140 -9.21 -9.29 -1.11
N ILE A 141 -10.27 -9.30 -1.91
CA ILE A 141 -11.00 -8.10 -2.32
C ILE A 141 -12.40 -8.15 -1.70
N GLU A 142 -12.76 -7.15 -0.90
CA GLU A 142 -14.08 -7.02 -0.26
C GLU A 142 -14.75 -5.69 -0.67
N ASN A 143 -15.96 -5.75 -1.23
CA ASN A 143 -16.82 -4.57 -1.28
C ASN A 143 -17.37 -4.31 0.13
N THR A 144 -17.03 -3.16 0.73
CA THR A 144 -17.39 -2.85 2.12
C THR A 144 -18.85 -2.46 2.36
N ALA A 145 -19.58 -2.14 1.29
CA ALA A 145 -21.00 -1.87 1.37
C ALA A 145 -21.80 -3.18 1.38
N THR A 146 -21.43 -4.14 0.53
CA THR A 146 -22.17 -5.42 0.35
C THR A 146 -21.58 -6.59 1.13
N ASN A 147 -20.33 -6.49 1.57
CA ASN A 147 -19.51 -7.57 2.13
C ASN A 147 -19.26 -8.73 1.16
N GLU A 148 -19.45 -8.52 -0.15
CA GLU A 148 -19.06 -9.49 -1.16
C GLU A 148 -17.53 -9.61 -1.20
N ARG A 149 -17.04 -10.85 -1.22
CA ARG A 149 -15.62 -11.19 -1.10
C ARG A 149 -15.15 -12.02 -2.27
N MET A 150 -13.94 -11.72 -2.74
CA MET A 150 -13.19 -12.48 -3.72
C MET A 150 -11.82 -12.79 -3.13
N VAL A 151 -11.42 -14.06 -3.17
CA VAL A 151 -10.17 -14.54 -2.58
C VAL A 151 -9.35 -15.20 -3.67
N PHE A 152 -8.10 -14.79 -3.78
CA PHE A 152 -7.17 -15.30 -4.76
C PHE A 152 -5.87 -15.70 -4.08
N ASN A 153 -5.20 -16.73 -4.60
CA ASN A 153 -4.00 -17.29 -3.97
C ASN A 153 -2.84 -17.39 -4.97
N ASP A 154 -1.67 -17.73 -4.42
CA ASP A 154 -0.44 -18.09 -5.12
C ASP A 154 0.14 -16.97 -6.00
N PHE A 155 0.50 -15.86 -5.37
CA PHE A 155 1.10 -14.72 -6.07
C PHE A 155 2.58 -14.57 -5.78
N LYS A 156 3.31 -14.14 -6.81
CA LYS A 156 4.71 -13.74 -6.70
C LYS A 156 4.82 -12.24 -6.84
N PHE A 157 5.62 -11.65 -5.96
CA PHE A 157 5.99 -10.24 -6.04
C PHE A 157 7.51 -10.14 -6.07
N ASN A 158 8.04 -9.76 -7.23
CA ASN A 158 9.46 -9.48 -7.39
C ASN A 158 9.72 -8.03 -7.03
N PHE A 159 10.59 -7.82 -6.05
CA PHE A 159 10.93 -6.53 -5.49
C PHE A 159 12.43 -6.26 -5.68
N ARG A 160 12.75 -5.06 -6.15
CA ARG A 160 14.11 -4.52 -6.14
C ARG A 160 14.09 -3.04 -5.78
N GLN A 161 14.91 -2.66 -4.82
CA GLN A 161 15.20 -1.26 -4.52
C GLN A 161 16.32 -0.76 -5.42
N THR A 162 16.10 0.35 -6.12
CA THR A 162 17.05 0.87 -7.15
C THR A 162 18.04 1.91 -6.65
N ASN A 163 17.83 2.48 -5.47
CA ASN A 163 18.71 3.49 -4.89
C ASN A 163 19.14 3.10 -3.48
N GLU A 164 20.40 3.35 -3.17
CA GLU A 164 20.95 3.21 -1.83
C GLU A 164 20.49 4.40 -0.99
N ILE A 165 19.84 4.13 0.15
CA ILE A 165 19.43 5.16 1.09
C ILE A 165 20.28 5.01 2.34
N ILE A 166 20.98 6.09 2.64
CA ILE A 166 21.87 6.20 3.78
C ILE A 166 21.13 6.99 4.86
N SER A 167 21.25 6.59 6.13
CA SER A 167 20.54 7.20 7.26
C SER A 167 20.63 8.72 7.23
N ASP A 168 21.82 9.28 7.03
CA ASP A 168 22.06 10.74 7.00
C ASP A 168 21.59 11.47 5.74
N LYS A 169 21.02 10.75 4.78
CA LYS A 169 20.58 11.28 3.49
C LYS A 169 19.12 10.91 3.18
N VAL A 170 18.31 10.74 4.21
CA VAL A 170 16.86 10.59 4.03
C VAL A 170 16.29 11.94 3.57
N GLU A 171 15.73 11.97 2.36
CA GLU A 171 15.13 13.16 1.76
C GLU A 171 13.59 13.11 1.88
N GLU A 172 12.93 14.14 1.34
CA GLU A 172 11.46 14.27 1.37
C GLU A 172 10.75 13.10 0.66
N LYS A 173 11.32 12.58 -0.43
CA LYS A 173 10.75 11.49 -1.22
C LYS A 173 10.69 10.18 -0.43
N GLU A 174 11.70 9.87 0.38
CA GLU A 174 11.70 8.67 1.22
C GLU A 174 10.64 8.76 2.32
N ILE A 175 10.43 9.95 2.89
CA ILE A 175 9.36 10.20 3.86
C ILE A 175 7.98 10.07 3.21
N GLU A 176 7.81 10.61 1.99
CA GLU A 176 6.57 10.45 1.23
C GLU A 176 6.28 8.97 0.94
N ASN A 177 7.29 8.22 0.50
CA ASN A 177 7.20 6.78 0.32
C ASN A 177 6.82 6.08 1.62
N LEU A 178 7.41 6.46 2.75
CA LEU A 178 7.06 5.89 4.06
C LEU A 178 5.57 6.05 4.34
N PHE A 179 5.01 7.26 4.27
CA PHE A 179 3.57 7.46 4.48
C PHE A 179 2.69 6.75 3.46
N ASN A 180 3.17 6.64 2.22
CA ASN A 180 2.46 5.95 1.15
C ASN A 180 2.28 4.46 1.40
N TYR A 181 3.19 3.82 2.15
CA TYR A 181 3.17 2.38 2.41
C TYR A 181 2.99 2.05 3.90
N TRP A 182 3.04 3.04 4.78
CA TRP A 182 2.70 2.91 6.19
C TRP A 182 1.18 2.75 6.36
N LEU A 183 0.77 1.73 7.13
CA LEU A 183 -0.62 1.34 7.41
C LEU A 183 -1.55 1.22 6.17
N GLY A 184 -1.00 0.88 5.00
CA GLY A 184 -1.84 0.61 3.84
C GLY A 184 -2.32 1.84 3.06
N GLY A 185 -1.63 2.98 3.12
CA GLY A 185 -1.86 4.07 2.15
C GLY A 185 -2.34 5.40 2.73
N ILE A 186 -1.56 5.98 3.63
CA ILE A 186 -1.90 7.23 4.33
C ILE A 186 -1.82 8.47 3.42
N ASN A 187 -1.17 8.35 2.26
CA ASN A 187 -1.18 9.33 1.19
C ASN A 187 -1.98 8.84 -0.03
N SER A 188 -3.21 8.37 0.20
CA SER A 188 -4.15 8.00 -0.87
C SER A 188 -4.81 9.25 -1.46
N GLU A 189 -5.05 9.22 -2.77
CA GLU A 189 -5.79 10.29 -3.44
C GLU A 189 -7.18 10.46 -2.80
N PRO A 190 -7.74 11.68 -2.70
CA PRO A 190 -9.04 11.89 -2.05
C PRO A 190 -10.19 11.06 -2.66
N ASN A 191 -10.09 10.73 -3.95
CA ASN A 191 -11.07 9.90 -4.66
C ASN A 191 -10.65 8.43 -4.79
N ASP A 192 -9.54 8.02 -4.16
CA ASP A 192 -9.13 6.62 -4.15
C ASP A 192 -10.17 5.78 -3.41
N ARG A 193 -10.72 4.79 -4.09
CA ARG A 193 -11.74 3.88 -3.56
C ARG A 193 -11.18 2.48 -3.28
N PHE A 194 -9.88 2.27 -3.54
CA PHE A 194 -9.20 1.01 -3.36
C PHE A 194 -8.10 1.19 -2.31
N ASN A 195 -7.88 0.18 -1.46
CA ASN A 195 -6.73 0.15 -0.52
C ASN A 195 -6.62 1.37 0.41
N TRP A 196 -7.59 1.55 1.31
CA TRP A 196 -7.47 2.56 2.37
C TRP A 196 -6.71 2.03 3.60
N ALA A 197 -6.19 2.98 4.37
CA ALA A 197 -5.64 2.69 5.68
C ALA A 197 -6.73 2.24 6.66
N LYS A 198 -6.55 1.08 7.31
CA LYS A 198 -7.49 0.56 8.29
C LYS A 198 -7.13 0.96 9.72
N GLY A 199 -7.97 1.80 10.30
CA GLY A 199 -7.97 2.07 11.75
C GLY A 199 -8.70 0.94 12.48
N GLY A 200 -8.01 -0.16 12.76
CA GLY A 200 -8.60 -1.36 13.37
C GLY A 200 -7.85 -1.99 14.54
N ASN A 201 -6.64 -1.51 14.83
CA ASN A 201 -5.95 -1.92 16.05
C ASN A 201 -6.48 -1.12 17.25
N GLY A 202 -6.22 -1.58 18.47
CA GLY A 202 -6.63 -0.90 19.70
C GLY A 202 -6.15 0.56 19.83
N SER A 203 -5.30 1.03 18.91
CA SER A 203 -4.89 2.43 18.78
C SER A 203 -5.97 3.35 18.20
N PHE A 204 -7.02 2.82 17.54
CA PHE A 204 -8.09 3.64 16.90
C PHE A 204 -9.52 3.27 17.33
N HIS A 205 -9.68 2.59 18.48
CA HIS A 205 -10.94 1.93 18.86
C HIS A 205 -12.15 2.85 19.12
N GLU A 206 -11.94 4.16 19.30
CA GLU A 206 -13.01 5.14 19.55
C GLU A 206 -13.23 6.13 18.40
N VAL A 207 -12.43 6.02 17.33
CA VAL A 207 -12.51 6.98 16.22
C VAL A 207 -13.87 6.89 15.51
N ALA A 208 -14.39 5.69 15.28
CA ALA A 208 -15.70 5.53 14.66
C ALA A 208 -16.83 6.18 15.49
N ASP A 209 -16.82 6.01 16.82
CA ASP A 209 -17.84 6.54 17.72
C ASP A 209 -17.83 8.08 17.72
N THR A 210 -16.65 8.69 17.81
CA THR A 210 -16.48 10.16 17.79
C THR A 210 -16.82 10.77 16.44
N LEU A 211 -16.52 10.06 15.35
CA LEU A 211 -16.92 10.48 14.01
C LEU A 211 -18.44 10.44 13.82
N GLU A 212 -19.11 9.37 14.26
CA GLU A 212 -20.57 9.22 14.13
C GLU A 212 -21.36 10.19 15.02
N ASN A 213 -20.81 10.57 16.18
CA ASN A 213 -21.44 11.54 17.07
C ASN A 213 -21.17 13.01 16.68
N GLY A 214 -20.30 13.25 15.68
CA GLY A 214 -19.96 14.57 15.17
C GLY A 214 -18.92 15.33 16.00
N SER A 215 -18.25 14.70 16.98
CA SER A 215 -17.21 15.34 17.80
C SER A 215 -15.85 15.33 17.07
N LEU A 216 -15.71 16.20 16.07
CA LEU A 216 -14.50 16.24 15.22
C LEU A 216 -13.22 16.54 16.02
N ASP A 217 -13.27 17.38 17.05
CA ASP A 217 -12.10 17.67 17.88
C ASP A 217 -11.63 16.44 18.68
N ASP A 218 -12.57 15.62 19.15
CA ASP A 218 -12.21 14.38 19.83
C ASP A 218 -11.72 13.33 18.83
N SER A 219 -12.32 13.25 17.64
CA SER A 219 -11.80 12.41 16.55
C SER A 219 -10.36 12.78 16.18
N LYS A 220 -10.03 14.07 16.09
CA LYS A 220 -8.65 14.54 15.82
C LYS A 220 -7.67 14.07 16.91
N LYS A 221 -8.05 14.17 18.18
CA LYS A 221 -7.21 13.70 19.31
C LYS A 221 -7.01 12.19 19.28
N GLU A 222 -8.07 11.41 19.04
CA GLU A 222 -7.99 9.95 18.98
C GLU A 222 -7.15 9.47 17.79
N ILE A 223 -7.32 10.09 16.63
CA ILE A 223 -6.51 9.78 15.44
C ILE A 223 -5.04 10.13 15.68
N LYS A 224 -4.76 11.32 16.25
CA LYS A 224 -3.40 11.71 16.64
C LYS A 224 -2.77 10.69 17.58
N SER A 225 -3.45 10.40 18.68
CA SER A 225 -3.03 9.43 19.69
C SER A 225 -2.74 8.06 19.06
N GLY A 226 -3.63 7.58 18.20
CA GLY A 226 -3.47 6.30 17.51
C GLY A 226 -2.25 6.25 16.59
N ILE A 227 -2.05 7.30 15.79
CA ILE A 227 -0.88 7.44 14.90
C ILE A 227 0.41 7.53 15.72
N GLU A 228 0.48 8.39 16.73
CA GLU A 228 1.67 8.58 17.54
C GLU A 228 2.03 7.33 18.35
N LYS A 229 1.01 6.60 18.83
CA LYS A 229 1.19 5.30 19.47
C LYS A 229 1.77 4.28 18.51
N LEU A 230 1.39 4.30 17.23
CA LEU A 230 1.99 3.42 16.22
C LEU A 230 3.37 3.88 15.79
N SER A 231 3.69 5.17 15.85
CA SER A 231 5.04 5.66 15.54
C SER A 231 6.03 5.41 16.68
N ASN A 232 5.58 5.51 17.94
CA ASN A 232 6.42 5.50 19.14
C ASN A 232 6.09 4.35 20.09
N ARG A 233 5.68 3.18 19.58
CA ARG A 233 5.32 2.01 20.40
C ARG A 233 6.52 1.32 21.07
N GLU A 234 7.47 2.08 21.59
CA GLU A 234 8.29 1.58 22.67
C GLU A 234 7.33 1.04 23.73
N ILE A 235 7.57 -0.18 24.22
CA ILE A 235 6.89 -0.73 25.41
C ILE A 235 5.53 -1.43 25.07
N ILE A 236 5.55 -2.78 25.05
CA ILE A 236 4.40 -3.73 25.16
C ILE A 236 3.86 -4.38 23.85
N GLU A 237 4.19 -5.67 23.75
CA GLU A 237 3.48 -6.81 23.15
C GLU A 237 3.07 -6.77 21.66
N GLY A 238 3.86 -7.48 20.85
CA GLY A 238 3.37 -8.53 19.94
C GLY A 238 2.97 -8.13 18.52
N TYR A 239 2.46 -6.92 18.28
CA TYR A 239 1.87 -6.60 16.97
C TYR A 239 1.96 -5.10 16.65
N SER A 240 3.04 -4.60 16.06
CA SER A 240 3.12 -3.17 15.70
C SER A 240 3.44 -2.94 14.22
N GLY A 241 2.63 -2.08 13.59
CA GLY A 241 2.92 -1.40 12.32
C GLY A 241 3.72 -0.11 12.58
N THR A 242 4.80 -0.26 13.34
CA THR A 242 5.72 0.83 13.71
C THR A 242 6.74 1.06 12.59
N PRO A 243 7.26 2.29 12.39
CA PRO A 243 8.34 2.54 11.43
C PRO A 243 9.55 1.65 11.71
N ILE A 244 10.13 1.03 10.69
CA ILE A 244 11.21 0.02 10.82
C ILE A 244 12.45 0.57 11.54
N PHE A 245 12.74 1.85 11.35
CA PHE A 245 13.95 2.51 11.82
C PHE A 245 13.63 3.66 12.76
N GLU A 246 14.45 3.83 13.80
CA GLU A 246 14.34 4.93 14.77
C GLU A 246 14.32 6.31 14.08
N LYS A 247 15.08 6.43 13.00
CA LYS A 247 15.17 7.65 12.19
C LYS A 247 13.81 8.07 11.61
N TYR A 248 12.92 7.11 11.35
CA TYR A 248 11.58 7.35 10.82
C TYR A 248 10.50 7.52 11.88
N ARG A 249 10.82 7.61 13.18
CA ARG A 249 9.81 7.99 14.17
C ARG A 249 9.33 9.42 13.95
N PHE A 250 8.05 9.64 14.23
CA PHE A 250 7.40 10.92 14.04
C PHE A 250 6.30 11.18 15.07
N THR A 251 5.94 12.45 15.18
CA THR A 251 4.71 12.93 15.83
C THR A 251 3.81 13.54 14.77
N VAL A 252 2.52 13.72 15.05
CA VAL A 252 1.59 14.30 14.07
C VAL A 252 0.71 15.39 14.66
N GLU A 253 0.36 16.36 13.84
CA GLU A 253 -0.80 17.23 14.07
C GLU A 253 -1.88 16.92 13.04
N ILE A 254 -3.10 16.69 13.51
CA ILE A 254 -4.25 16.45 12.65
C ILE A 254 -4.92 17.79 12.37
N GLU A 255 -4.77 18.26 11.13
CA GLU A 255 -5.29 19.54 10.70
C GLU A 255 -6.79 19.45 10.39
N ASP A 256 -7.19 18.40 9.69
CA ASP A 256 -8.56 18.25 9.21
C ASP A 256 -9.02 16.79 9.14
N VAL A 257 -10.32 16.59 9.36
CA VAL A 257 -10.99 15.30 9.32
C VAL A 257 -12.33 15.49 8.61
N LYS A 258 -12.46 14.90 7.42
CA LYS A 258 -13.69 14.99 6.61
C LYS A 258 -14.34 13.62 6.51
N LEU A 259 -15.56 13.50 7.02
CA LEU A 259 -16.38 12.32 6.80
C LEU A 259 -16.64 12.10 5.30
N LEU A 260 -16.48 10.85 4.87
CA LEU A 260 -16.80 10.45 3.51
C LEU A 260 -18.22 9.88 3.46
N PRO A 261 -19.01 10.18 2.41
CA PRO A 261 -20.46 9.89 2.37
C PRO A 261 -20.82 8.41 2.17
N ASN A 262 -19.85 7.51 2.29
CA ASN A 262 -20.00 6.10 1.95
C ASN A 262 -20.76 5.32 3.03
N LYS A 263 -21.61 4.39 2.59
CA LYS A 263 -22.42 3.56 3.48
C LYS A 263 -21.73 2.22 3.71
N SER A 264 -21.41 1.93 4.97
CA SER A 264 -20.99 0.60 5.41
C SER A 264 -21.57 0.29 6.78
N GLU A 265 -21.98 -0.95 6.99
CA GLU A 265 -22.45 -1.44 8.29
C GLU A 265 -21.29 -1.61 9.29
N LYS A 266 -20.06 -1.78 8.80
CA LYS A 266 -18.90 -2.16 9.61
C LYS A 266 -17.91 -1.02 9.81
N LEU A 267 -17.88 -0.05 8.89
CA LEU A 267 -16.83 0.95 8.80
C LEU A 267 -17.40 2.37 8.74
N VAL A 268 -16.66 3.31 9.30
CA VAL A 268 -16.81 4.76 9.09
C VAL A 268 -15.62 5.22 8.28
N PHE A 269 -15.87 5.96 7.19
CA PHE A 269 -14.81 6.43 6.31
C PHE A 269 -14.57 7.93 6.52
N ALA A 270 -13.30 8.32 6.57
CA ALA A 270 -12.91 9.71 6.65
C ALA A 270 -11.63 9.96 5.85
N ASN A 271 -11.54 11.14 5.26
CA ASN A 271 -10.29 11.68 4.76
C ASN A 271 -9.60 12.45 5.90
N ILE A 272 -8.36 12.09 6.19
CA ILE A 272 -7.55 12.64 7.28
C ILE A 272 -6.40 13.43 6.68
N ASN A 273 -6.25 14.69 7.09
CA ASN A 273 -5.14 15.55 6.70
C ASN A 273 -4.34 15.98 7.93
N GLY A 274 -3.02 16.02 7.80
CA GLY A 274 -2.16 16.45 8.88
C GLY A 274 -0.73 16.68 8.46
N VAL A 275 0.08 16.99 9.46
CA VAL A 275 1.52 17.21 9.31
C VAL A 275 2.24 16.30 10.28
N ALA A 276 3.15 15.48 9.76
CA ALA A 276 4.07 14.70 10.55
C ALA A 276 5.39 15.46 10.75
N THR A 277 5.96 15.36 11.95
CA THR A 277 7.28 15.90 12.28
C THR A 277 8.21 14.76 12.66
N PHE A 278 9.34 14.68 11.96
CA PHE A 278 10.40 13.68 12.13
C PHE A 278 11.57 14.29 12.89
N PRO A 279 11.61 14.18 14.23
CA PRO A 279 12.65 14.81 15.04
C PRO A 279 14.07 14.34 14.70
N ASN A 280 14.20 13.11 14.21
CA ASN A 280 15.48 12.45 13.95
C ASN A 280 16.01 12.64 12.51
N ILE A 281 15.28 13.38 11.65
CA ILE A 281 15.67 13.67 10.27
C ILE A 281 15.85 15.17 10.11
N ASN A 282 17.02 15.61 9.64
CA ASN A 282 17.32 17.00 9.25
C ASN A 282 16.86 18.07 10.27
N ASN A 283 17.09 17.83 11.57
CA ASN A 283 16.68 18.71 12.68
C ASN A 283 15.16 18.99 12.75
N GLY A 284 14.32 17.99 12.48
CA GLY A 284 12.87 18.12 12.61
C GLY A 284 12.15 18.35 11.29
N GLN A 285 12.51 17.58 10.26
CA GLN A 285 11.83 17.61 8.96
C GLN A 285 10.33 17.36 9.12
N LYS A 286 9.54 18.06 8.31
CA LYS A 286 8.08 17.92 8.30
C LYS A 286 7.61 17.36 6.97
N ALA A 287 6.54 16.58 7.01
CA ALA A 287 5.86 16.10 5.81
C ALA A 287 4.35 16.19 6.01
N ASN A 288 3.66 16.73 5.02
CA ASN A 288 2.20 16.72 5.00
C ASN A 288 1.73 15.31 4.63
N PHE A 289 0.58 14.91 5.17
CA PHE A 289 -0.08 13.68 4.77
C PHE A 289 -1.59 13.88 4.60
N SER A 290 -2.17 13.10 3.69
CA SER A 290 -3.60 13.13 3.35
C SER A 290 -4.03 11.77 2.85
N GLY A 291 -4.98 11.12 3.52
CA GLY A 291 -5.45 9.82 3.05
C GLY A 291 -6.88 9.48 3.44
N ASN A 292 -7.47 8.57 2.68
CA ASN A 292 -8.73 7.94 3.00
C ASN A 292 -8.51 6.79 3.97
N TRP A 293 -9.23 6.80 5.08
CA TRP A 293 -9.14 5.80 6.14
C TRP A 293 -10.51 5.19 6.40
N ALA A 294 -10.51 3.95 6.86
CA ALA A 294 -11.71 3.30 7.38
C ALA A 294 -11.51 2.84 8.82
N PHE A 295 -12.45 3.22 9.68
CA PHE A 295 -12.45 2.93 11.11
C PHE A 295 -13.55 1.93 11.43
N TRP A 296 -13.22 0.88 12.19
CA TRP A 296 -14.20 -0.13 12.59
C TRP A 296 -15.20 0.45 13.58
N LYS A 297 -16.50 0.28 13.27
CA LYS A 297 -17.57 0.50 14.23
C LYS A 297 -17.48 -0.55 15.33
N LYS A 298 -17.74 -0.17 16.58
CA LYS A 298 -17.85 -1.14 17.67
C LYS A 298 -18.92 -2.18 17.29
N ARG A 299 -18.55 -3.46 17.30
CA ARG A 299 -19.52 -4.54 17.14
C ARG A 299 -20.48 -4.47 18.33
N VAL A 300 -21.72 -4.07 18.08
CA VAL A 300 -22.79 -4.25 19.05
C VAL A 300 -23.06 -5.75 19.11
N SER A 301 -22.65 -6.40 20.19
CA SER A 301 -23.03 -7.78 20.49
C SER A 301 -24.56 -7.86 20.39
N LYS A 302 -25.08 -8.58 19.40
CA LYS A 302 -26.49 -8.99 19.39
C LYS A 302 -26.63 -10.31 20.13
#